data_AF-A0A958DVL7-F1
#
_entry.id   AF-A0A958DVL7-F1
#
_cell.length_a   1.000
_cell.length_b   1.000
_cell.length_c   1.000
_cell.angle_alpha   90.00
_cell.angle_beta   90.00
_cell.angle_gamma   90.00
#
_symmetry.space_group_name_H-M   'P 1'
#
loop_
_entity.id
_entity.type
_entity.pdbx_description
1 polymer ?
#
loop_
_entity_poly.entity_id
_entity_poly.type
_entity_poly.pdbx_seq_one_letter_code
_entity_poly.pdbx_strand_id
1 'polypeptide(L)'
;QLSLLAAAAAALADNGVIVYSTCTIEKRENEDTVDEFLAAHPEFVKEDLRKDVPQHYLWDRYSVRTFPHRHQTDGSFAVRLRKKGNAAS
;
A
#
# COMPACT_ATOMS: atom_id res chain seq x y z
N GLN A 1 -7.12 11.45 -2.91
CA GLN A 1 -5.86 10.70 -2.76
C GLN A 1 -5.59 9.82 -3.97
N LEU A 2 -6.62 9.16 -4.53
CA LEU A 2 -6.51 8.30 -5.71
C LEU A 2 -5.75 8.93 -6.89
N SER A 3 -6.03 10.19 -7.24
CA SER A 3 -5.33 10.88 -8.34
C SER A 3 -3.83 11.05 -8.12
N LEU A 4 -3.40 11.27 -6.88
CA LEU A 4 -1.98 11.37 -6.54
C LEU A 4 -1.29 10.00 -6.62
N LEU A 5 -1.96 8.96 -6.12
CA LEU A 5 -1.47 7.59 -6.21
C LEU A 5 -1.34 7.14 -7.67
N ALA A 6 -2.34 7.43 -8.51
CA ALA A 6 -2.32 7.15 -9.95
C ALA A 6 -1.21 7.90 -10.69
N ALA A 7 -1.01 9.18 -10.38
CA ALA A 7 0.07 9.96 -10.98
C ALA A 7 1.46 9.39 -10.63
N ALA A 8 1.68 9.00 -9.38
CA ALA A 8 2.93 8.39 -8.95
C ALA A 8 3.12 6.99 -9.57
N ALA A 9 2.04 6.20 -9.68
CA ALA A 9 2.05 4.89 -10.31
C ALA A 9 2.43 4.95 -11.80
N ALA A 10 1.97 5.98 -12.53
CA ALA A 10 2.29 6.18 -13.94
C ALA A 10 3.79 6.42 -14.20
N ALA A 11 4.52 6.93 -13.21
CA ALA A 11 5.96 7.16 -13.31
C ALA A 11 6.81 5.90 -13.04
N LEU A 12 6.20 4.78 -12.62
CA LEU A 12 6.94 3.56 -12.31
C LEU A 12 7.31 2.77 -13.57
N ALA A 13 8.57 2.37 -13.63
CA ALA A 13 9.03 1.32 -14.51
C ALA A 13 8.40 -0.04 -14.14
N ASP A 14 8.50 -0.99 -15.05
CA ASP A 14 8.12 -2.38 -14.83
C ASP A 14 8.84 -2.98 -13.62
N ASN A 15 8.11 -3.77 -12.82
CA ASN A 15 8.55 -4.27 -11.51
C ASN A 15 8.78 -3.18 -10.45
N GLY A 16 8.49 -1.91 -10.75
CA GLY A 16 8.57 -0.79 -9.83
C GLY A 16 7.63 -0.93 -8.63
N VAL A 17 7.98 -0.27 -7.54
CA VAL A 17 7.26 -0.35 -6.27
C VAL A 17 6.87 1.06 -5.81
N ILE A 18 5.63 1.19 -5.32
CA ILE A 18 5.16 2.36 -4.61
C ILE A 18 4.66 1.96 -3.23
N VAL A 19 4.94 2.80 -2.24
CA VAL A 19 4.36 2.70 -0.90
C VAL A 19 3.32 3.79 -0.77
N TYR A 20 2.08 3.40 -0.52
CA TYR A 20 1.00 4.32 -0.17
C TYR A 20 0.87 4.35 1.35
N SER A 21 0.83 5.54 1.95
CA SER A 21 0.68 5.71 3.38
C SER A 21 -0.15 6.94 3.75
N THR A 22 -0.77 6.87 4.93
CA THR A 22 -1.56 7.95 5.51
C THR A 22 -1.32 8.03 7.03
N CYS A 23 -1.66 9.18 7.63
CA CYS A 23 -1.66 9.36 9.09
C CYS A 23 -3.09 9.31 9.65
N THR A 24 -3.91 8.38 9.14
CA THR A 24 -5.29 8.18 9.58
C THR A 24 -5.60 6.69 9.73
N ILE A 25 -6.58 6.37 10.57
CA ILE A 25 -7.11 5.00 10.76
C ILE A 25 -8.41 4.76 9.96
N GLU A 26 -8.89 5.77 9.24
CA GLU A 26 -10.15 5.72 8.50
C GLU A 26 -10.05 4.81 7.28
N LYS A 27 -10.97 3.83 7.18
CA LYS A 27 -10.98 2.83 6.11
C LYS A 27 -11.08 3.45 4.71
N ARG A 28 -11.84 4.54 4.61
CA ARG A 28 -12.08 5.27 3.36
C ARG A 28 -10.80 5.83 2.75
N GLU A 29 -9.90 6.32 3.60
CA GLU A 29 -8.60 6.87 3.20
C GLU A 29 -7.52 5.79 3.07
N ASN A 30 -7.81 4.54 3.45
CA ASN A 30 -6.83 3.46 3.50
C ASN A 30 -7.23 2.33 2.55
N GLU A 31 -7.87 1.29 3.07
CA GLU A 31 -8.23 0.08 2.33
C GLU A 31 -9.11 0.41 1.12
N ASP A 32 -10.10 1.30 1.26
CA ASP A 32 -11.01 1.61 0.16
C ASP A 32 -10.28 2.37 -0.97
N THR A 33 -9.34 3.26 -0.64
CA THR A 33 -8.52 3.96 -1.65
C THR A 33 -7.60 2.98 -2.39
N VAL A 34 -7.04 2.01 -1.68
CA VAL A 34 -6.16 0.98 -2.28
C VAL A 34 -6.96 0.03 -3.16
N ASP A 35 -8.14 -0.39 -2.73
CA ASP A 35 -8.99 -1.30 -3.50
C ASP A 35 -9.55 -0.60 -4.75
N GLU A 36 -9.95 0.68 -4.66
CA GLU A 36 -10.35 1.49 -5.81
C GLU A 36 -9.19 1.66 -6.81
N PHE A 37 -7.98 1.91 -6.32
CA PHE A 37 -6.78 1.98 -7.16
C PHE A 37 -6.53 0.65 -7.88
N LEU A 38 -6.55 -0.48 -7.18
CA LEU A 38 -6.27 -1.79 -7.78
C LEU A 38 -7.35 -2.22 -8.78
N ALA A 39 -8.59 -1.79 -8.59
CA ALA A 39 -9.67 -2.01 -9.56
C ALA A 39 -9.42 -1.25 -10.87
N ALA A 40 -8.88 -0.03 -10.79
CA ALA A 40 -8.54 0.80 -11.96
C ALA A 40 -7.19 0.44 -12.59
N HIS A 41 -6.28 -0.17 -11.83
CA HIS A 41 -4.89 -0.46 -12.21
C HIS A 41 -4.55 -1.95 -12.04
N PRO A 42 -5.09 -2.84 -12.90
CA PRO A 42 -4.89 -4.30 -12.78
C PRO A 42 -3.44 -4.74 -13.00
N GLU A 43 -2.57 -3.86 -13.49
CA GLU A 43 -1.12 -4.07 -13.58
C GLU A 43 -0.42 -3.98 -12.22
N PHE A 44 -1.11 -3.60 -11.14
CA PHE A 44 -0.55 -3.56 -9.78
C PHE A 44 -1.04 -4.72 -8.89
N VAL A 45 -0.23 -5.05 -7.88
CA VAL A 45 -0.59 -6.01 -6.82
C VAL A 45 -0.08 -5.54 -5.46
N LYS A 46 -0.77 -5.96 -4.39
CA LYS A 46 -0.27 -5.85 -3.01
C LYS A 46 0.85 -6.87 -2.78
N GLU A 47 1.98 -6.42 -2.23
CA GLU A 47 3.06 -7.33 -1.84
C GLU A 47 2.84 -7.90 -0.44
N ASP A 48 3.20 -9.17 -0.24
CA ASP A 48 3.18 -9.79 1.08
C ASP A 48 4.34 -9.25 1.93
N LEU A 49 4.01 -8.61 3.04
CA LEU A 49 4.95 -7.94 3.93
C LEU A 49 5.46 -8.83 5.07
N ARG A 50 4.93 -10.05 5.24
CA ARG A 50 5.23 -10.89 6.41
C ARG A 50 6.71 -11.26 6.58
N LYS A 51 7.48 -11.22 5.49
CA LYS A 51 8.94 -11.47 5.52
C LYS A 51 9.75 -10.21 5.85
N ASP A 52 9.20 -9.04 5.60
CA ASP A 52 9.95 -7.77 5.64
C ASP A 52 9.56 -6.89 6.83
N VAL A 53 8.37 -7.12 7.41
CA VAL A 53 7.81 -6.30 8.48
C VAL A 53 7.54 -7.15 9.73
N PRO A 54 7.94 -6.69 10.93
CA PRO A 54 7.63 -7.36 12.18
C PRO A 54 6.11 -7.54 12.37
N GLN A 55 5.70 -8.72 12.82
CA GLN A 55 4.29 -9.10 12.92
C GLN A 55 3.43 -8.11 13.74
N HIS A 56 4.00 -7.46 14.75
CA HIS A 56 3.23 -6.53 15.59
C HIS A 56 2.82 -5.23 14.87
N TYR A 57 3.48 -4.87 13.76
CA TYR A 57 3.09 -3.74 12.92
C TYR A 57 2.13 -4.14 11.79
N LEU A 58 2.01 -5.43 11.49
CA LEU A 58 1.12 -5.92 10.45
C LEU A 58 -0.34 -5.80 10.89
N TRP A 59 -1.15 -5.16 10.05
CA TRP A 59 -2.60 -5.22 10.16
C TRP A 59 -3.14 -6.49 9.50
N ASP A 60 -2.62 -6.79 8.31
CA ASP A 60 -2.78 -8.06 7.60
C ASP A 60 -1.46 -8.43 6.89
N ARG A 61 -1.47 -9.42 6.00
CA ARG A 61 -0.26 -9.82 5.26
C ARG A 61 0.24 -8.77 4.26
N TYR A 62 -0.53 -7.74 3.95
CA TYR A 62 -0.27 -6.76 2.90
C TYR A 62 -0.03 -5.35 3.42
N SER A 63 -0.47 -5.06 4.65
CA SER A 63 -0.54 -3.69 5.18
C SER A 63 -0.02 -3.58 6.59
N VAL A 64 0.48 -2.40 6.89
CA VAL A 64 0.98 -1.97 8.19
C VAL A 64 -0.01 -0.99 8.79
N ARG A 65 -0.24 -1.10 10.10
CA ARG A 65 -0.99 -0.08 10.84
C ARG A 65 -0.37 0.18 12.20
N THR A 66 -0.12 1.44 12.52
CA THR A 66 0.27 1.86 13.87
C THR A 66 -0.95 2.37 14.63
N PHE A 67 -0.85 2.35 15.96
CA PHE A 67 -1.95 2.73 16.84
C PHE A 67 -1.36 3.40 18.08
N PRO A 68 -1.90 4.54 18.53
CA PRO A 68 -1.39 5.25 19.70
C PRO A 68 -1.29 4.36 20.95
N HIS A 69 -2.33 3.59 21.22
CA HIS A 69 -2.43 2.73 22.39
C HIS A 69 -1.50 1.50 22.37
N ARG A 70 -0.92 1.14 21.21
CA ARG A 70 -0.03 -0.03 21.08
C ARG A 70 1.42 0.35 20.84
N HIS A 71 1.64 1.44 20.12
CA HIS A 71 2.92 1.77 19.54
C HIS A 71 3.47 3.11 20.04
N GLN A 72 2.70 3.85 20.85
CA GLN A 72 3.07 5.20 21.32
C GLN A 72 3.35 6.18 20.15
N THR A 73 2.67 5.98 19.01
CA THR A 73 2.76 6.82 17.80
C THR A 73 1.37 7.25 17.33
N ASP A 74 1.28 8.25 16.47
CA ASP A 74 0.03 8.53 15.74
C ASP A 74 -0.44 7.31 14.93
N GLY A 75 -1.74 7.20 14.71
CA GLY A 75 -2.33 6.12 13.91
C GLY A 75 -2.01 6.30 12.44
N SER A 76 -1.26 5.38 11.85
CA SER A 76 -0.84 5.43 10.45
C SER A 76 -1.15 4.13 9.74
N PHE A 77 -1.27 4.20 8.42
CA PHE A 77 -1.47 3.07 7.53
C PHE A 77 -0.41 3.07 6.43
N ALA A 78 0.03 1.88 5.98
CA ALA A 78 0.83 1.75 4.78
C ALA A 78 0.58 0.43 4.04
N VAL A 79 0.69 0.46 2.72
CA VAL A 79 0.69 -0.72 1.83
C VAL A 79 1.79 -0.58 0.78
N ARG A 80 2.40 -1.70 0.39
CA ARG A 80 3.38 -1.76 -0.69
C ARG A 80 2.74 -2.37 -1.94
N LEU A 81 2.73 -1.61 -3.03
CA LEU A 81 2.16 -2.02 -4.31
C LEU A 81 3.28 -2.19 -5.34
N ARG A 82 3.28 -3.31 -6.05
CA ARG A 82 4.22 -3.58 -7.14
C ARG A 82 3.50 -3.53 -8.48
N LYS A 83 4.07 -2.78 -9.43
CA LYS A 83 3.72 -2.86 -10.85
C LYS A 83 4.27 -4.17 -11.41
N LYS A 84 3.41 -5.03 -11.95
CA LYS A 84 3.82 -6.24 -12.64
C LYS A 84 4.74 -5.85 -13.79
N GLY A 85 5.89 -6.49 -13.91
CA GLY A 85 6.70 -6.31 -15.11
C GLY A 85 6.00 -6.92 -16.32
N ASN A 86 6.12 -6.28 -17.49
CA ASN A 86 5.87 -7.02 -18.71
C ASN A 86 6.92 -8.12 -18.78
N ALA A 87 6.46 -9.38 -18.91
CA ALA A 87 7.35 -10.41 -19.39
C ALA A 87 7.79 -9.96 -20.79
N ALA A 88 9.05 -9.58 -20.94
CA ALA A 88 9.64 -9.44 -22.26
C ALA A 88 9.53 -10.82 -22.92
N SER A 89 8.62 -10.94 -23.88
CA SER A 89 8.54 -12.09 -24.79
C SER A 89 9.76 -12.14 -25.70
#